data_AF-A0A6J2WPC9-F1
#
_entry.id   AF-A0A6J2WPC9-F1
#
_cell.length_a   1.000
_cell.length_b   1.000
_cell.length_c   1.000
_cell.angle_alpha   90.00
_cell.angle_beta   90.00
_cell.angle_gamma   90.00
#
_symmetry.space_group_name_H-M   'P 1'
#
loop_
_entity.id
_entity.type
_entity.pdbx_description
1 polymer ?
#
loop_
_entity_poly.entity_id
_entity_poly.type
_entity_poly.pdbx_seq_one_letter_code
_entity_poly.pdbx_strand_id
1 'polypeptide(L)'
;MKTQSGGDPNLVKLNVAITCGYLLYDLLLLALNWSTMGDGFFVCHHLAALYAYGYVLTYGLLPYFANFRLISELSTPFVNQRWFFEALSYPRSHHLVVANGVAMAIVFFLVRIAVMPPYWARVFATFGTPEFERLGLSAQVAWIVSCVCLDVLNTVWMYKIARGCYKVITGKGHKPKGAKSSNHTNNHTD
;
A
#
# COMPACT_ATOMS: atom_id res chain seq x y z
N MET A 1 -2.19 -15.26 -41.38
CA MET A 1 -1.48 -15.58 -40.12
C MET A 1 -1.38 -14.27 -39.32
N LYS A 2 -2.31 -14.02 -38.38
CA LYS A 2 -2.30 -12.83 -37.52
C LYS A 2 -1.76 -13.25 -36.15
N THR A 3 -0.56 -12.84 -35.82
CA THR A 3 0.03 -12.96 -34.48
C THR A 3 -0.63 -11.95 -33.55
N GLN A 4 -1.67 -12.38 -32.81
CA GLN A 4 -2.18 -11.63 -31.66
C GLN A 4 -1.34 -11.98 -30.43
N SER A 5 -0.33 -11.16 -30.14
CA SER A 5 0.50 -11.22 -28.93
C SER A 5 0.06 -10.15 -27.92
N GLY A 6 -1.23 -10.12 -27.58
CA GLY A 6 -1.78 -9.25 -26.54
C GLY A 6 -2.80 -10.03 -25.73
N GLY A 7 -2.58 -10.14 -24.42
CA GLY A 7 -3.33 -11.02 -23.51
C GLY A 7 -4.84 -10.92 -23.60
N ASP A 8 -5.52 -12.03 -23.31
CA ASP A 8 -6.98 -12.18 -23.40
C ASP A 8 -7.70 -11.10 -22.54
N PRO A 9 -8.56 -10.25 -23.15
CA PRO A 9 -9.33 -9.22 -22.46
C PRO A 9 -10.18 -9.75 -21.29
N ASN A 10 -10.61 -11.01 -21.34
CA ASN A 10 -11.40 -11.63 -20.28
C ASN A 10 -10.56 -11.94 -19.04
N LEU A 11 -9.30 -12.37 -19.24
CA LEU A 11 -8.36 -12.61 -18.14
C LEU A 11 -8.01 -11.30 -17.41
N VAL A 12 -7.94 -10.20 -18.16
CA VAL A 12 -7.69 -8.88 -17.60
C VAL A 12 -8.88 -8.40 -16.74
N LYS A 13 -10.11 -8.52 -17.25
CA LYS A 13 -11.31 -8.17 -16.48
C LYS A 13 -11.48 -9.05 -15.24
N LEU A 14 -11.17 -10.34 -15.35
CA LEU A 14 -11.22 -11.28 -14.22
C LEU A 14 -10.23 -10.89 -13.11
N ASN A 15 -8.98 -10.55 -13.46
CA ASN A 15 -8.00 -10.06 -12.47
C ASN A 15 -8.50 -8.81 -11.74
N VAL A 16 -9.01 -7.83 -12.48
CA VAL A 16 -9.54 -6.59 -11.87
C VAL A 16 -10.73 -6.89 -10.94
N ALA A 17 -11.61 -7.82 -11.31
CA ALA A 17 -12.75 -8.20 -10.48
C ALA A 17 -12.30 -8.91 -9.18
N ILE A 18 -11.32 -9.82 -9.27
CA ILE A 18 -10.74 -10.51 -8.10
C ILE A 18 -10.09 -9.50 -7.16
N THR A 19 -9.29 -8.57 -7.68
CA THR A 19 -8.70 -7.50 -6.88
C THR A 19 -9.77 -6.63 -6.21
N CYS A 20 -10.81 -6.23 -6.93
CA CYS A 20 -11.87 -5.40 -6.37
C CYS A 20 -12.55 -6.09 -5.19
N GLY A 21 -12.80 -7.40 -5.29
CA GLY A 21 -13.32 -8.22 -4.19
C GLY A 21 -12.34 -8.30 -2.99
N TYR A 22 -11.04 -8.45 -3.25
CA TYR A 22 -10.02 -8.46 -2.20
C TYR A 22 -9.93 -7.11 -1.48
N LEU A 23 -9.90 -5.99 -2.21
CA LEU A 23 -9.90 -4.64 -1.63
C LEU A 23 -11.14 -4.37 -0.78
N LEU A 24 -12.30 -4.88 -1.19
CA LEU A 24 -13.53 -4.78 -0.42
C LEU A 24 -13.45 -5.59 0.88
N TYR A 25 -12.88 -6.79 0.81
CA TYR A 25 -12.66 -7.65 1.96
C TYR A 25 -11.64 -7.05 2.95
N ASP A 26 -10.56 -6.46 2.45
CA ASP A 26 -9.58 -5.73 3.27
C ASP A 26 -10.22 -4.54 3.99
N LEU A 27 -11.12 -3.80 3.32
CA LEU A 27 -11.88 -2.72 3.94
C LEU A 27 -12.78 -3.24 5.07
N LEU A 28 -13.41 -4.40 4.86
CA LEU A 28 -14.29 -5.05 5.84
C LEU A 28 -13.49 -5.54 7.06
N LEU A 29 -12.35 -6.18 6.84
CA LEU A 29 -11.43 -6.61 7.91
C LEU A 29 -10.92 -5.43 8.73
N LEU A 30 -10.61 -4.30 8.07
CA LEU A 30 -10.17 -3.08 8.72
C LEU A 30 -11.29 -2.47 9.59
N ALA A 31 -12.53 -2.45 9.08
CA ALA A 31 -13.69 -1.95 9.80
C ALA A 31 -14.02 -2.82 11.03
N LEU A 32 -13.93 -4.14 10.90
CA LEU A 32 -14.18 -5.09 11.99
C LEU A 32 -13.11 -5.05 13.09
N ASN A 33 -11.87 -4.67 12.75
CA ASN A 33 -10.75 -4.60 13.70
C ASN A 33 -10.24 -3.16 13.88
N TRP A 34 -11.14 -2.18 13.84
CA TRP A 34 -10.80 -0.75 13.84
C TRP A 34 -9.90 -0.33 15.01
N SER A 35 -10.11 -0.90 16.19
CA SER A 35 -9.32 -0.62 17.41
C SER A 35 -7.84 -1.01 17.31
N THR A 36 -7.50 -1.92 16.40
CA THR A 36 -6.14 -2.47 16.20
C THR A 36 -5.54 -2.07 14.85
N MET A 37 -6.38 -1.87 13.82
CA MET A 37 -5.98 -1.70 12.43
C MET A 37 -6.38 -0.36 11.79
N GLY A 38 -7.25 0.44 12.43
CA GLY A 38 -7.84 1.63 11.82
C GLY A 38 -6.80 2.70 11.47
N ASP A 39 -6.49 2.84 10.18
CA ASP A 39 -5.79 4.00 9.61
C ASP A 39 -6.72 4.69 8.60
N GLY A 40 -7.17 5.90 8.92
CA GLY A 40 -8.03 6.68 8.03
C GLY A 40 -7.41 6.90 6.65
N PHE A 41 -6.08 6.97 6.56
CA PHE A 41 -5.39 7.04 5.28
C PHE A 41 -5.55 5.75 4.45
N PHE A 42 -5.58 4.59 5.09
CA PHE A 42 -5.79 3.30 4.43
C PHE A 42 -7.22 3.17 3.90
N VAL A 43 -8.22 3.65 4.64
CA VAL A 43 -9.61 3.72 4.16
C VAL A 43 -9.73 4.63 2.95
N CYS A 44 -9.18 5.85 3.01
CA CYS A 44 -9.19 6.77 1.88
C CYS A 44 -8.48 6.17 0.65
N HIS A 45 -7.38 5.44 0.83
CA HIS A 45 -6.68 4.72 -0.23
C HIS A 45 -7.59 3.71 -0.93
N HIS A 46 -8.27 2.87 -0.16
CA HIS A 46 -9.10 1.80 -0.68
C HIS A 46 -10.36 2.34 -1.35
N LEU A 47 -10.98 3.39 -0.80
CA LEU A 47 -12.11 4.06 -1.44
C LEU A 47 -11.71 4.71 -2.77
N ALA A 48 -10.54 5.38 -2.82
CA ALA A 48 -10.04 5.96 -4.06
C ALA A 48 -9.71 4.87 -5.11
N ALA A 49 -9.14 3.75 -4.68
CA ALA A 49 -8.86 2.61 -5.54
C ALA A 49 -10.16 1.95 -6.05
N LEU A 50 -11.14 1.69 -5.18
CA LEU A 50 -12.43 1.12 -5.54
C LEU A 50 -13.22 2.04 -6.50
N TYR A 51 -13.15 3.36 -6.30
CA TYR A 51 -13.76 4.33 -7.21
C TYR A 51 -13.13 4.26 -8.61
N ALA A 52 -11.80 4.22 -8.69
CA ALA A 52 -11.08 4.10 -9.97
C ALA A 52 -11.34 2.74 -10.65
N TYR A 53 -11.27 1.63 -9.90
CA TYR A 53 -11.53 0.29 -10.43
C TYR A 53 -12.99 0.08 -10.83
N GLY A 54 -13.94 0.73 -10.15
CA GLY A 54 -15.34 0.75 -10.54
C GLY A 54 -15.52 1.29 -11.97
N TYR A 55 -14.88 2.40 -12.30
CA TYR A 55 -14.90 2.95 -13.67
C TYR A 55 -14.27 2.01 -14.71
N VAL A 56 -13.16 1.36 -14.36
CA VAL A 56 -12.50 0.37 -15.23
C VAL A 56 -13.40 -0.84 -15.49
N LEU A 57 -14.09 -1.34 -14.47
CA LEU A 57 -14.99 -2.49 -14.57
C LEU A 57 -16.29 -2.16 -15.32
N THR A 58 -16.87 -0.99 -15.09
CA THR A 58 -18.14 -0.58 -15.71
C THR A 58 -17.96 -0.19 -17.19
N TYR A 59 -16.85 0.47 -17.54
CA TYR A 59 -16.65 1.01 -18.89
C TYR A 59 -15.55 0.30 -19.69
N GLY A 60 -14.80 -0.62 -19.08
CA GLY A 60 -13.72 -1.37 -19.73
C GLY A 60 -12.50 -0.53 -20.12
N LEU A 61 -12.36 0.67 -19.53
CA LEU A 61 -11.34 1.65 -19.87
C LEU A 61 -10.06 1.44 -19.05
N LEU A 62 -8.91 1.77 -19.61
CA LEU A 62 -7.59 1.75 -18.94
C LEU A 62 -7.17 0.43 -18.24
N PRO A 63 -7.51 -0.77 -18.77
CA PRO A 63 -7.15 -2.04 -18.12
C PRO A 63 -5.64 -2.22 -17.93
N TYR A 64 -4.82 -1.69 -18.85
CA TYR A 64 -3.36 -1.69 -18.71
C TYR A 64 -2.89 -0.92 -17.47
N PHE A 65 -3.38 0.30 -17.27
CA PHE A 65 -2.98 1.14 -16.14
C PHE A 65 -3.49 0.60 -14.81
N ALA A 66 -4.68 0.00 -14.81
CA ALA A 66 -5.23 -0.76 -13.68
C ALA A 66 -4.29 -1.91 -13.29
N ASN A 67 -3.93 -2.79 -14.24
CA ASN A 67 -3.07 -3.93 -13.96
C ASN A 67 -1.65 -3.53 -13.54
N PHE A 68 -1.12 -2.45 -14.13
CA PHE A 68 0.18 -1.93 -13.69
C PHE A 68 0.14 -1.51 -12.21
N ARG A 69 -0.98 -0.97 -11.73
CA ARG A 69 -1.15 -0.60 -10.32
C ARG A 69 -1.37 -1.80 -9.39
N LEU A 70 -1.84 -2.94 -9.89
CA LEU A 70 -1.91 -4.19 -9.11
C LEU A 70 -0.55 -4.69 -8.61
N ILE A 71 0.54 -4.32 -9.28
CA ILE A 71 1.90 -4.64 -8.82
C ILE A 71 2.13 -4.12 -7.39
N SER A 72 1.46 -3.04 -7.00
CA SER A 72 1.52 -2.49 -5.64
C SER A 72 0.99 -3.44 -4.56
N GLU A 73 0.15 -4.42 -4.91
CA GLU A 73 -0.39 -5.42 -3.99
C GLU A 73 0.69 -6.41 -3.53
N LEU A 74 1.80 -6.56 -4.26
CA LEU A 74 2.90 -7.42 -3.83
C LEU A 74 3.52 -7.01 -2.49
N SER A 75 3.31 -5.78 -2.03
CA SER A 75 3.74 -5.35 -0.68
C SER A 75 2.76 -5.72 0.43
N THR A 76 1.48 -6.03 0.13
CA THR A 76 0.45 -6.26 1.15
C THR A 76 0.71 -7.49 2.03
N PRO A 77 1.29 -8.61 1.54
CA PRO A 77 1.59 -9.74 2.43
C PRO A 77 2.55 -9.35 3.55
N PHE A 78 3.54 -8.49 3.29
CA PHE A 78 4.52 -8.05 4.29
C PHE A 78 3.93 -7.07 5.31
N VAL A 79 3.02 -6.19 4.85
CA VAL A 79 2.25 -5.29 5.73
C VAL A 79 1.33 -6.09 6.64
N ASN A 80 0.61 -7.07 6.09
CA ASN A 80 -0.26 -7.96 6.86
C ASN A 80 0.55 -8.83 7.83
N GLN A 81 1.70 -9.36 7.40
CA GLN A 81 2.59 -10.14 8.26
C GLN A 81 3.10 -9.32 9.46
N ARG A 82 3.41 -8.04 9.25
CA ARG A 82 3.78 -7.13 10.36
C ARG A 82 2.64 -7.01 11.37
N TRP A 83 1.41 -6.85 10.88
CA TRP A 83 0.24 -6.80 11.76
C TRP A 83 0.04 -8.10 12.54
N PHE A 84 0.20 -9.27 11.90
CA PHE A 84 0.14 -10.56 12.59
C PHE A 84 1.16 -10.66 13.74
N PHE A 85 2.38 -10.18 13.54
CA PHE A 85 3.36 -10.15 14.63
C PHE A 85 2.96 -9.22 15.78
N GLU A 86 2.34 -8.07 15.47
CA GLU A 86 1.82 -7.16 16.49
C GLU A 86 0.64 -7.80 17.26
N ALA A 87 -0.29 -8.46 16.56
CA ALA A 87 -1.42 -9.16 17.15
C ALA A 87 -1.00 -10.33 18.05
N LEU A 88 0.02 -11.09 17.63
CA LEU A 88 0.62 -12.17 18.43
C LEU A 88 1.57 -11.66 19.53
N SER A 89 1.70 -10.34 19.71
CA SER A 89 2.57 -9.71 20.72
C SER A 89 4.04 -10.14 20.62
N TYR A 90 4.53 -10.42 19.40
CA TYR A 90 5.94 -10.75 19.19
C TYR A 90 6.83 -9.55 19.57
N PRO A 91 7.97 -9.78 20.27
CA PRO A 91 8.90 -8.70 20.56
C PRO A 91 9.37 -8.02 19.29
N ARG A 92 9.40 -6.68 19.27
CA ARG A 92 9.87 -5.92 18.09
C ARG A 92 11.34 -6.15 17.75
N SER A 93 12.12 -6.69 18.68
CA SER A 93 13.51 -7.11 18.49
C SER A 93 13.65 -8.52 17.91
N HIS A 94 12.55 -9.28 17.79
CA HIS A 94 12.58 -10.64 17.27
C HIS A 94 13.06 -10.63 15.81
N HIS A 95 13.99 -11.53 15.48
CA HIS A 95 14.66 -11.55 14.17
C HIS A 95 13.66 -11.61 13.00
N LEU A 96 12.55 -12.36 13.14
CA LEU A 96 11.49 -12.45 12.12
C LEU A 96 10.77 -11.12 11.90
N VAL A 97 10.53 -10.35 12.96
CA VAL A 97 9.85 -9.05 12.89
C VAL A 97 10.74 -8.04 12.18
N VAL A 98 12.03 -8.03 12.51
CA VAL A 98 13.03 -7.16 11.86
C VAL A 98 13.21 -7.56 10.39
N ALA A 99 13.37 -8.85 10.10
CA ALA A 99 13.50 -9.35 8.74
C ALA A 99 12.29 -9.01 7.87
N ASN A 100 11.07 -9.23 8.38
CA ASN A 100 9.85 -8.83 7.69
C ASN A 100 9.78 -7.30 7.50
N GLY A 101 10.19 -6.51 8.49
CA GLY A 101 10.23 -5.06 8.37
C GLY A 101 11.18 -4.57 7.26
N VAL A 102 12.35 -5.19 7.13
CA VAL A 102 13.31 -4.90 6.05
C VAL A 102 12.76 -5.35 4.68
N ALA A 103 12.23 -6.57 4.60
CA ALA A 103 11.61 -7.09 3.37
C ALA A 103 10.43 -6.21 2.92
N MET A 104 9.56 -5.81 3.86
CA MET A 104 8.47 -4.87 3.64
C MET A 104 8.99 -3.56 3.05
N ALA A 105 10.07 -2.98 3.60
CA ALA A 105 10.63 -1.72 3.10
C ALA A 105 11.16 -1.85 1.67
N ILE A 106 11.89 -2.92 1.37
CA ILE A 106 12.45 -3.18 0.03
C ILE A 106 11.32 -3.38 -0.99
N VAL A 107 10.39 -4.30 -0.70
CA VAL A 107 9.29 -4.61 -1.61
C VAL A 107 8.41 -3.39 -1.82
N PHE A 108 8.04 -2.66 -0.74
CA PHE A 108 7.25 -1.44 -0.84
C PHE A 108 7.92 -0.38 -1.72
N PHE A 109 9.23 -0.17 -1.58
CA PHE A 109 9.96 0.75 -2.46
C PHE A 109 9.90 0.30 -3.92
N LEU A 110 10.22 -0.97 -4.20
CA LEU A 110 10.29 -1.49 -5.57
C LEU A 110 8.93 -1.44 -6.28
N VAL A 111 7.87 -1.90 -5.61
CA VAL A 111 6.56 -2.12 -6.26
C VAL A 111 5.62 -0.93 -6.16
N ARG A 112 5.94 0.08 -5.34
CA ARG A 112 5.13 1.30 -5.20
C ARG A 112 5.85 2.57 -5.59
N ILE A 113 7.12 2.76 -5.22
CA ILE A 113 7.85 4.01 -5.46
C ILE A 113 8.62 3.96 -6.78
N ALA A 114 9.43 2.92 -7.00
CA ALA A 114 10.28 2.79 -8.18
C ALA A 114 9.47 2.62 -9.48
N VAL A 115 8.24 2.12 -9.39
CA VAL A 115 7.31 2.01 -10.52
C VAL A 115 6.60 3.32 -10.89
N MET A 116 6.63 4.36 -10.03
CA MET A 116 5.95 5.64 -10.32
C MET A 116 6.52 6.34 -11.56
N PRO A 117 7.85 6.50 -11.73
CA PRO A 117 8.39 7.18 -12.91
C PRO A 117 8.00 6.52 -14.25
N PRO A 118 8.17 5.19 -14.46
CA PRO A 118 7.74 4.57 -15.71
C PRO A 118 6.21 4.60 -15.89
N TYR A 119 5.42 4.54 -14.80
CA TYR A 119 3.98 4.73 -14.87
C TYR A 119 3.61 6.10 -15.44
N TRP A 120 4.13 7.18 -14.83
CA TRP A 120 3.82 8.53 -15.25
C TRP A 120 4.35 8.84 -16.65
N ALA A 121 5.50 8.30 -17.06
CA ALA A 121 5.97 8.40 -18.43
C ALA A 121 4.94 7.83 -19.44
N ARG A 122 4.30 6.70 -19.10
CA ARG A 122 3.22 6.11 -19.93
C ARG A 122 1.94 6.93 -19.88
N VAL A 123 1.57 7.49 -18.74
CA VAL A 123 0.43 8.42 -18.62
C VAL A 123 0.66 9.64 -19.51
N PHE A 124 1.83 10.27 -19.42
CA PHE A 124 2.15 11.45 -20.21
C PHE A 124 2.13 11.18 -21.72
N ALA A 125 2.58 10.00 -22.14
CA ALA A 125 2.52 9.56 -23.53
C ALA A 125 1.09 9.37 -24.06
N THR A 126 0.08 9.26 -23.20
CA THR A 126 -1.33 9.19 -23.62
C THR A 126 -1.98 10.56 -23.82
N PHE A 127 -1.39 11.66 -23.32
CA PHE A 127 -1.98 12.98 -23.55
C PHE A 127 -1.92 13.35 -25.03
N GLY A 128 -3.06 13.82 -25.55
CA GLY A 128 -3.20 14.22 -26.96
C GLY A 128 -3.42 13.05 -27.92
N THR A 129 -3.58 11.82 -27.45
CA THR A 129 -4.00 10.71 -28.31
C THR A 129 -5.53 10.64 -28.43
N PRO A 130 -6.07 10.18 -29.58
CA PRO A 130 -7.52 10.02 -29.75
C PRO A 130 -8.16 9.09 -28.72
N GLU A 131 -7.40 8.13 -28.21
CA GLU A 131 -7.85 7.21 -27.15
C GLU A 131 -8.08 7.95 -25.84
N PHE A 132 -7.22 8.92 -25.49
CA PHE A 132 -7.37 9.75 -24.31
C PHE A 132 -8.60 10.65 -24.41
N GLU A 133 -8.82 11.29 -25.56
CA GLU A 133 -10.01 12.13 -25.78
C GLU A 133 -11.33 11.34 -25.68
N ARG A 134 -11.33 10.08 -26.14
CA ARG A 134 -12.49 9.18 -26.06
C ARG A 134 -12.89 8.75 -24.66
N LEU A 135 -12.01 8.89 -23.66
CA LEU A 135 -12.34 8.56 -22.26
C LEU A 135 -13.42 9.49 -21.68
N GLY A 136 -13.50 10.73 -22.18
CA GLY A 136 -14.34 11.77 -21.58
C GLY A 136 -13.72 12.36 -20.30
N LEU A 137 -14.07 13.62 -20.02
CA LEU A 137 -13.46 14.41 -18.95
C LEU A 137 -13.60 13.77 -17.56
N SER A 138 -14.74 13.16 -17.26
CA SER A 138 -14.99 12.52 -15.96
C SER A 138 -14.03 11.36 -15.70
N ALA A 139 -13.82 10.48 -16.67
CA ALA A 139 -12.93 9.34 -16.52
C ALA A 139 -11.46 9.77 -16.48
N GLN A 140 -11.07 10.79 -17.25
CA GLN A 140 -9.73 11.37 -17.19
C GLN A 140 -9.44 11.97 -15.80
N VAL A 141 -10.36 12.78 -15.26
CA VAL A 141 -10.21 13.40 -13.94
C VAL A 141 -10.17 12.32 -12.85
N ALA A 142 -11.10 11.36 -12.87
CA ALA A 142 -11.13 10.26 -11.90
C ALA A 142 -9.82 9.46 -11.92
N TRP A 143 -9.31 9.14 -13.11
CA TRP A 143 -8.06 8.40 -13.27
C TRP A 143 -6.85 9.19 -12.74
N ILE A 144 -6.65 10.43 -13.18
CA ILE A 144 -5.46 11.21 -12.81
C ILE A 144 -5.47 11.57 -11.33
N VAL A 145 -6.60 12.06 -10.81
CA VAL A 145 -6.72 12.46 -9.40
C VAL A 145 -6.52 11.26 -8.46
N SER A 146 -7.15 10.12 -8.75
CA SER A 146 -6.95 8.91 -7.93
C SER A 146 -5.49 8.48 -7.94
N CYS A 147 -4.82 8.50 -9.09
CA CYS A 147 -3.40 8.13 -9.19
C CYS A 147 -2.49 9.04 -8.36
N VAL A 148 -2.68 10.36 -8.43
CA VAL A 148 -1.90 11.32 -7.63
C VAL A 148 -2.13 11.09 -6.14
N CYS A 149 -3.39 10.95 -5.71
CA CYS A 149 -3.72 10.69 -4.30
C CYS A 149 -3.08 9.40 -3.78
N LEU A 150 -3.14 8.31 -4.57
CA LEU A 150 -2.52 7.03 -4.23
C LEU A 150 -0.99 7.16 -4.12
N ASP A 151 -0.35 7.91 -5.03
CA ASP A 151 1.10 8.10 -5.03
C ASP A 151 1.60 8.92 -3.83
N VAL A 152 0.94 10.05 -3.54
CA VAL A 152 1.27 10.86 -2.35
C VAL A 152 1.22 10.01 -1.08
N LEU A 153 0.18 9.20 -0.96
CA LEU A 153 0.01 8.34 0.21
C LEU A 153 1.08 7.25 0.28
N ASN A 154 1.42 6.61 -0.85
CA ASN A 154 2.53 5.66 -0.92
C ASN A 154 3.87 6.31 -0.54
N THR A 155 4.14 7.54 -0.95
CA THR A 155 5.36 8.27 -0.53
C THR A 155 5.38 8.53 0.97
N VAL A 156 4.26 8.95 1.57
CA VAL A 156 4.13 9.16 3.02
C VAL A 156 4.39 7.87 3.80
N TRP A 157 3.83 6.74 3.34
CA TRP A 157 4.07 5.44 3.96
C TRP A 157 5.52 4.99 3.81
N MET A 158 6.14 5.16 2.63
CA MET A 158 7.55 4.85 2.43
C MET A 158 8.43 5.64 3.41
N TYR A 159 8.16 6.93 3.60
CA TYR A 159 8.89 7.75 4.56
C TYR A 159 8.75 7.21 6.00
N LYS A 160 7.53 6.84 6.42
CA LYS A 160 7.29 6.23 7.74
C LYS A 160 8.04 4.90 7.92
N ILE A 161 8.03 4.04 6.90
CA ILE A 161 8.72 2.74 6.89
C ILE A 161 10.23 2.94 6.95
N ALA A 162 10.81 3.78 6.08
CA ALA A 162 12.23 4.09 6.06
C ALA A 162 12.73 4.63 7.40
N ARG A 163 11.99 5.57 8.00
CA ARG A 163 12.29 6.11 9.33
C ARG A 163 12.26 5.02 10.41
N GLY A 164 11.33 4.07 10.31
CA GLY A 164 11.25 2.91 11.18
C GLY A 164 12.49 2.01 11.07
N CYS A 165 12.85 1.61 9.84
CA CYS A 165 14.04 0.81 9.55
C CYS A 165 15.32 1.51 10.02
N TYR A 166 15.46 2.80 9.76
CA TYR A 166 16.62 3.60 10.20
C TYR A 166 16.79 3.58 11.72
N LYS A 167 15.70 3.69 12.49
CA LYS A 167 15.76 3.62 13.97
C LYS A 167 16.21 2.26 14.48
N VAL A 168 15.85 1.17 13.80
CA VAL A 168 16.26 -0.18 14.15
C VAL A 168 17.74 -0.38 13.86
N ILE A 169 18.21 0.06 12.69
CA ILE A 169 19.61 -0.07 12.25
C ILE A 169 20.55 0.79 13.12
N THR A 170 20.14 2.00 13.49
CA THR A 170 20.97 2.92 14.29
C THR A 170 20.94 2.67 15.79
N GLY A 171 20.26 1.61 16.27
CA GLY A 171 20.20 1.26 17.69
C GLY A 171 19.45 2.27 18.59
N LYS A 172 18.99 3.41 18.07
CA LYS A 172 18.23 4.43 18.81
C LYS A 172 16.80 3.99 19.20
N GLY A 173 16.41 2.75 18.86
CA GLY A 173 15.07 2.19 19.07
C GLY A 173 14.84 1.46 20.40
N HIS A 174 15.87 1.21 21.21
CA HIS A 174 15.72 0.47 22.47
C HIS A 174 15.68 1.41 23.69
N LYS A 175 14.62 2.21 23.82
CA LYS A 175 14.18 2.64 25.17
C LYS A 175 13.08 1.67 25.61
N PRO A 176 13.33 0.76 26.57
CA PRO A 176 12.27 -0.06 27.14
C PRO A 176 11.28 0.90 27.81
N LYS A 177 10.04 0.93 27.32
CA LYS A 177 8.93 1.49 28.10
C LYS A 177 8.66 0.50 29.24
N GLY A 178 9.34 0.68 30.37
CA GLY A 178 9.07 -0.10 31.58
C GLY A 178 10.29 -0.50 32.39
N ALA A 179 11.11 0.47 32.82
CA ALA A 179 11.82 0.31 34.09
C ALA A 179 11.05 1.17 35.10
N LYS A 180 10.19 0.55 35.92
CA LYS A 180 9.75 1.18 37.17
C LYS A 180 11.02 1.51 37.93
N SER A 181 11.27 2.80 38.17
CA SER A 181 12.27 3.25 39.12
C SER A 181 11.96 2.59 40.46
N SER A 182 12.77 1.61 40.86
CA SER A 182 12.81 1.15 42.24
C SER A 182 13.33 2.34 43.07
N ASN A 183 12.43 3.11 43.67
CA ASN A 183 12.81 4.03 44.73
C ASN A 183 13.23 3.17 45.93
N HIS A 184 14.54 2.97 46.06
CA HIS A 184 15.15 2.51 47.29
C HIS A 184 15.14 3.71 48.26
N THR A 185 14.06 3.87 49.01
CA THR A 185 14.04 4.79 50.16
C THR A 185 14.82 4.15 51.29
N ASN A 186 16.12 4.45 51.36
CA ASN A 186 16.87 4.31 52.62
C ASN A 186 16.49 5.50 53.50
N ASN A 187 15.57 5.29 54.44
CA ASN A 187 15.43 6.19 55.58
C ASN A 187 16.30 5.65 56.72
N HIS A 188 17.44 6.29 56.91
CA HIS A 188 18.06 6.43 58.22
C HIS A 188 17.14 7.29 59.09
N THR A 189 16.78 6.79 60.26
CA THR A 189 16.57 7.56 61.49
C THR A 189 16.56 6.58 62.66
N ASP A 190 17.54 6.80 63.54
CA ASP A 190 17.70 6.41 64.96
C ASP A 190 17.79 4.93 65.36
#